data_AF-A0A0V0GXZ1-F1
#
_entry.id   AF-A0A0V0GXZ1-F1
#
_cell.length_a   1.000
_cell.length_b   1.000
_cell.length_c   1.000
_cell.angle_alpha   90.00
_cell.angle_beta   90.00
_cell.angle_gamma   90.00
#
_symmetry.space_group_name_H-M   'P 1'
#
loop_
_entity.id
_entity.type
_entity.pdbx_description
1 polymer ?
#
loop_
_entity_poly.entity_id
_entity_poly.type
_entity_poly.pdbx_seq_one_letter_code
_entity_poly.pdbx_strand_id
1 'polypeptide(L)'
;LSSTRFSPFTCHACQKVFCVEHRSCKSHECPKSDFNSRMVLVCEICSMSIETTGCQVEDHKAILRKHEESGDCDPKKKKKPTCPVKRCKGILTFSNTSTCKTCRIQVCLRHRFPADHACNRTSSSSQPLVKEANNKFLTALLARGGNDCGNKSRASSSRPANPSVKAC
;
A
#
# COMPACT_ATOMS: atom_id res chain seq x y z
N LEU A 1 -43.69 -45.58 14.71
CA LEU A 1 -43.71 -44.19 15.23
C LEU A 1 -42.27 -43.69 15.27
N SER A 2 -41.86 -42.85 14.32
CA SER A 2 -40.50 -42.28 14.33
C SER A 2 -40.49 -41.08 15.26
N SER A 3 -40.03 -41.29 16.50
CA SER A 3 -39.85 -40.24 17.49
C SER A 3 -38.68 -39.36 17.06
N THR A 4 -38.97 -38.34 16.25
CA THR A 4 -38.00 -37.31 15.89
C THR A 4 -37.55 -36.60 17.15
N ARG A 5 -36.27 -36.80 17.47
CA ARG A 5 -35.59 -36.25 18.64
C ARG A 5 -35.64 -34.72 18.59
N PHE A 6 -36.56 -34.12 19.33
CA PHE A 6 -36.52 -32.70 19.67
C PHE A 6 -35.32 -32.49 20.60
N SER A 7 -34.21 -31.99 20.07
CA SER A 7 -33.16 -31.41 20.90
C SER A 7 -33.55 -29.95 21.12
N PRO A 8 -34.04 -29.56 22.32
CA PRO A 8 -34.42 -28.19 22.58
C PRO A 8 -33.18 -27.30 22.57
N PHE A 9 -33.20 -26.25 21.73
CA PHE A 9 -32.18 -25.20 21.71
C PHE A 9 -32.77 -23.92 22.25
N THR A 10 -32.13 -23.34 23.26
CA THR A 10 -32.52 -22.04 23.79
C THR A 10 -31.85 -20.93 22.99
N CYS A 11 -32.62 -20.05 22.38
CA CYS A 11 -32.08 -18.86 21.72
C CYS A 11 -31.45 -17.93 22.76
N HIS A 12 -30.18 -17.54 22.56
CA HIS A 12 -29.48 -16.66 23.50
C HIS A 12 -30.08 -15.23 23.56
N ALA A 13 -30.76 -14.79 22.51
CA ALA A 13 -31.34 -13.45 22.43
C ALA A 13 -32.74 -13.36 23.05
N CYS A 14 -33.66 -14.25 22.68
CA CYS A 14 -35.05 -14.21 23.17
C CYS A 14 -35.37 -15.24 24.26
N GLN A 15 -34.41 -16.11 24.63
CA GLN A 15 -34.52 -17.16 25.66
C GLN A 15 -35.65 -18.18 25.43
N LYS A 16 -36.26 -18.19 24.24
CA LYS A 16 -37.26 -19.19 23.84
C LYS A 16 -36.59 -20.45 23.33
N VAL A 17 -37.28 -21.58 23.49
CA VAL A 17 -36.82 -22.90 23.04
C VAL A 17 -37.31 -23.18 21.64
N PHE A 18 -36.40 -23.60 20.76
CA PHE A 18 -36.65 -23.92 19.37
C PHE A 18 -36.08 -25.29 19.01
N CYS A 19 -36.52 -25.87 17.89
CA CYS A 19 -35.89 -27.06 17.33
C CYS A 19 -34.55 -26.72 16.66
N VAL A 20 -33.80 -27.76 16.27
CA VAL A 20 -32.49 -27.64 15.59
C VAL A 20 -32.55 -26.70 14.39
N GLU A 21 -33.62 -26.79 13.60
CA GLU A 21 -33.83 -26.01 12.37
C GLU A 21 -34.09 -24.52 12.63
N HIS A 22 -34.70 -24.20 13.78
CA HIS A 22 -35.09 -22.84 14.15
C HIS A 22 -34.16 -22.19 15.20
N ARG A 23 -32.99 -22.79 15.49
CA ARG A 23 -32.06 -22.34 16.54
C ARG A 23 -31.44 -20.95 16.30
N SER A 24 -31.38 -20.47 15.05
CA SER A 24 -30.74 -19.19 14.71
C SER A 24 -31.73 -18.02 14.83
N CYS A 25 -31.26 -16.83 15.21
CA CYS A 25 -32.11 -15.64 15.29
C CYS A 25 -32.73 -15.22 13.94
N LYS A 26 -32.22 -15.73 12.81
CA LYS A 26 -32.76 -15.50 11.46
C LYS A 26 -33.81 -16.54 11.06
N SER A 27 -33.75 -17.74 11.64
CA SER A 27 -34.66 -18.85 11.32
C SER A 27 -35.97 -18.78 12.09
N HIS A 28 -35.99 -18.10 13.24
CA HIS A 28 -37.23 -17.65 13.87
C HIS A 28 -37.29 -16.12 13.76
N GLU A 29 -38.49 -15.55 13.68
CA GLU A 29 -38.69 -14.10 13.76
C GLU A 29 -38.33 -13.61 15.18
N CYS A 30 -37.02 -13.54 15.46
CA CYS A 30 -36.52 -13.26 16.78
C CYS A 30 -36.79 -11.78 17.10
N PRO A 31 -37.59 -11.48 18.14
CA PRO A 31 -37.89 -10.10 18.52
C PRO A 31 -36.65 -9.35 19.03
N LYS A 32 -35.55 -10.07 19.30
CA LYS A 32 -34.26 -9.53 19.76
C LYS A 32 -33.10 -9.95 18.85
N SER A 33 -33.36 -10.15 17.56
CA SER A 33 -32.35 -10.62 16.59
C SER A 33 -31.06 -9.78 16.60
N ASP A 34 -31.18 -8.48 16.88
CA ASP A 34 -30.07 -7.54 16.78
C ASP A 34 -29.18 -7.46 18.03
N PHE A 35 -29.56 -8.14 19.12
CA PHE A 35 -28.89 -8.00 20.43
C PHE A 35 -27.40 -8.39 20.43
N ASN A 36 -26.97 -9.24 19.51
CA ASN A 36 -25.55 -9.65 19.37
C ASN A 36 -24.99 -9.39 17.97
N SER A 37 -25.68 -8.59 17.16
CA SER A 37 -25.16 -8.20 15.86
C SER A 37 -24.01 -7.23 16.08
N ARG A 38 -22.80 -7.63 15.63
CA ARG A 38 -21.68 -6.70 15.50
C ARG A 38 -22.00 -5.76 14.34
N MET A 39 -21.92 -4.48 14.61
CA MET A 39 -22.15 -3.41 13.64
C MET A 39 -20.92 -2.53 13.56
N VAL A 40 -20.67 -1.99 12.38
CA VAL A 40 -19.56 -1.06 12.13
C VAL A 40 -20.17 0.26 11.67
N LEU A 41 -19.95 1.30 12.46
CA LEU A 41 -20.33 2.67 12.12
C LEU A 41 -19.13 3.37 11.47
N VAL A 42 -19.38 4.13 10.41
CA VAL A 42 -18.35 4.95 9.75
C VAL A 42 -18.60 6.40 10.11
N CYS A 43 -17.61 7.08 10.67
CA CYS A 43 -17.72 8.50 10.98
C CYS A 43 -17.62 9.34 9.70
N GLU A 44 -18.60 10.20 9.46
CA GLU A 44 -18.64 11.14 8.34
C GLU A 44 -17.74 12.36 8.51
N ILE A 45 -16.92 12.44 9.57
CA ILE A 45 -16.00 13.57 9.82
C ILE A 45 -14.54 13.14 9.69
N CYS A 46 -14.19 11.92 10.09
CA CYS A 46 -12.82 11.41 10.01
C CYS A 46 -12.69 10.12 9.17
N SER A 47 -13.81 9.54 8.72
CA SER A 47 -13.85 8.23 8.02
C SER A 47 -13.30 7.07 8.83
N MET A 48 -13.27 7.20 10.17
CA MET A 48 -12.91 6.10 11.08
C MET A 48 -14.06 5.10 11.19
N SER A 49 -13.73 3.81 11.21
CA SER A 49 -14.67 2.72 11.52
C SER A 49 -14.71 2.47 13.02
N ILE A 50 -15.91 2.47 13.60
CA ILE A 50 -16.18 2.23 15.01
C ILE A 50 -17.00 0.95 15.12
N GLU A 51 -16.45 -0.07 15.77
CA GLU A 51 -17.16 -1.32 16.01
C GLU A 51 -18.05 -1.20 17.25
N THR A 52 -19.28 -1.72 17.17
CA THR A 52 -20.23 -1.72 18.29
C THR A 52 -21.01 -3.03 18.27
N THR A 53 -21.36 -3.55 19.45
CA THR A 53 -22.18 -4.75 19.60
C THR A 53 -23.58 -4.36 20.07
N GLY A 54 -24.62 -4.82 19.37
CA GLY A 54 -25.99 -4.87 19.91
C GLY A 54 -26.69 -3.54 20.18
N CYS A 55 -26.37 -2.48 19.43
CA CYS A 55 -26.94 -1.14 19.64
C CYS A 55 -28.14 -0.87 18.73
N GLN A 56 -29.15 -0.18 19.25
CA GLN A 56 -30.26 0.32 18.42
C GLN A 56 -29.81 1.56 17.64
N VAL A 57 -30.60 1.99 16.66
CA VAL A 57 -30.31 3.16 15.82
C VAL A 57 -30.07 4.44 16.65
N GLU A 58 -30.76 4.59 17.78
CA GLU A 58 -30.59 5.72 18.69
C GLU A 58 -29.21 5.74 19.36
N ASP A 59 -28.63 4.58 19.63
CA ASP A 59 -27.30 4.45 20.23
C ASP A 59 -26.20 4.81 19.22
N HIS A 60 -26.43 4.66 17.92
CA HIS A 60 -25.45 5.02 16.88
C HIS A 60 -25.08 6.50 16.96
N LYS A 61 -26.09 7.36 17.16
CA LYS A 61 -25.89 8.80 17.30
C LYS A 61 -25.12 9.12 18.58
N ALA A 62 -25.41 8.42 19.67
CA ALA A 62 -24.69 8.57 20.92
C ALA A 62 -23.21 8.13 20.81
N ILE A 63 -22.92 7.05 20.07
CA ILE A 63 -21.56 6.55 19.84
C ILE A 63 -20.77 7.50 18.93
N LEU A 64 -21.39 8.01 17.86
CA LEU A 64 -20.76 9.00 16.98
C LEU A 64 -20.50 10.31 17.73
N ARG A 65 -21.44 10.78 18.55
CA ARG A 65 -21.26 11.96 19.40
C ARG A 65 -20.13 11.75 20.41
N LYS A 66 -20.07 10.59 21.07
CA LYS A 66 -18.94 10.25 21.95
C LYS A 66 -17.62 10.27 21.19
N HIS A 67 -17.58 9.72 19.97
CA HIS A 67 -16.38 9.78 19.13
C HIS A 67 -15.96 11.22 18.79
N GLU A 68 -16.92 12.11 18.53
CA GLU A 68 -16.67 13.54 18.32
C GLU A 68 -16.14 14.23 19.59
N GLU A 69 -16.74 13.94 20.76
CA GLU A 69 -16.37 14.52 22.05
C GLU A 69 -15.03 13.98 22.61
N SER A 70 -14.68 12.72 22.29
CA SER A 70 -13.47 12.05 22.81
C SER A 70 -12.17 12.60 22.20
N GLY A 71 -12.26 13.39 21.12
CA GLY A 71 -11.09 13.94 20.43
C GLY A 71 -10.38 12.95 19.49
N ASP A 72 -10.81 11.69 19.42
CA ASP A 72 -10.35 10.70 18.42
C ASP A 72 -10.84 11.02 17.00
N CYS A 73 -11.83 11.91 16.88
CA CYS A 73 -12.37 12.37 15.62
C CYS A 73 -11.46 13.43 14.97
N ASP A 74 -10.47 12.98 14.20
CA ASP A 74 -9.58 13.88 13.45
C ASP A 74 -10.07 14.12 12.01
N PRO A 75 -10.62 15.30 11.67
CA PRO A 75 -11.06 15.61 10.30
C PRO A 75 -9.90 15.69 9.30
N LYS A 76 -8.66 15.88 9.78
CA LYS A 76 -7.45 15.87 8.95
C LYS A 76 -7.14 14.48 8.38
N LYS A 77 -7.57 13.40 9.05
CA LYS A 77 -7.38 12.01 8.59
C LYS A 77 -8.18 11.67 7.33
N LYS A 78 -9.22 12.44 6.98
CA LYS A 78 -9.95 12.26 5.71
C LYS A 78 -9.12 12.54 4.46
N LYS A 79 -8.09 13.39 4.56
CA LYS A 79 -7.28 13.76 3.40
C LYS A 79 -6.28 12.66 3.16
N LYS A 80 -6.63 11.74 2.25
CA LYS A 80 -5.70 10.73 1.74
C LYS A 80 -4.43 11.44 1.26
N PRO A 81 -3.23 11.01 1.67
CA PRO A 81 -2.00 11.66 1.27
C PRO A 81 -1.88 11.60 -0.26
N THR A 82 -1.47 12.70 -0.88
CA THR A 82 -1.27 12.81 -2.32
C THR A 82 0.21 12.95 -2.66
N CYS A 83 0.56 12.57 -3.88
CA CYS A 83 1.95 12.59 -4.30
C CYS A 83 2.49 14.04 -4.29
N PRO A 84 3.65 14.31 -3.67
CA PRO A 84 4.21 15.66 -3.55
C PRO A 84 4.74 16.22 -4.89
N VAL A 85 4.75 15.43 -5.96
CA VAL A 85 5.22 15.85 -7.28
C VAL A 85 4.23 16.80 -7.95
N LYS A 86 4.73 17.95 -8.44
CA LYS A 86 3.92 18.92 -9.18
C LYS A 86 3.21 18.23 -10.36
N ARG A 87 1.92 18.48 -10.53
CA ARG A 87 1.03 17.85 -11.53
C ARG A 87 0.72 16.36 -11.31
N CYS A 88 1.23 15.72 -10.25
CA CYS A 88 0.77 14.38 -9.87
C CYS A 88 -0.41 14.47 -8.88
N LYS A 89 -1.57 13.96 -9.27
CA LYS A 89 -2.74 13.79 -8.38
C LYS A 89 -2.88 12.37 -7.84
N GLY A 90 -1.80 11.59 -7.86
CA GLY A 90 -1.79 10.21 -7.39
C GLY A 90 -2.01 10.15 -5.88
N ILE A 91 -3.03 9.42 -5.45
CA ILE A 91 -3.30 9.17 -4.03
C ILE A 91 -2.31 8.10 -3.54
N LEU A 92 -1.62 8.39 -2.46
CA LEU A 92 -0.73 7.47 -1.76
C LEU A 92 -1.58 6.51 -0.93
N THR A 93 -1.90 5.38 -1.54
CA THR A 93 -2.47 4.22 -0.85
C THR A 93 -1.35 3.27 -0.46
N PHE A 94 -1.64 2.29 0.41
CA PHE A 94 -0.66 1.27 0.81
C PHE A 94 0.04 0.62 -0.40
N SER A 95 -0.70 0.28 -1.45
CA SER A 95 -0.17 -0.38 -2.65
C SER A 95 0.54 0.57 -3.63
N ASN A 96 0.22 1.86 -3.62
CA ASN A 96 0.75 2.85 -4.58
C ASN A 96 1.86 3.72 -3.98
N THR A 97 2.19 3.55 -2.70
CA THR A 97 3.19 4.37 -2.02
C THR A 97 4.57 3.71 -2.07
N SER A 98 5.59 4.52 -2.34
CA SER A 98 6.99 4.11 -2.18
C SER A 98 7.78 5.22 -1.50
N THR A 99 8.64 4.85 -0.55
CA THR A 99 9.53 5.81 0.13
C THR A 99 10.83 5.93 -0.66
N CYS A 100 11.18 7.14 -1.08
CA CYS A 100 12.44 7.38 -1.76
C CYS A 100 13.62 7.12 -0.81
N LYS A 101 14.61 6.32 -1.23
CA LYS A 101 15.77 5.98 -0.39
C LYS A 101 16.67 7.19 -0.10
N THR A 102 16.65 8.20 -0.95
CA THR A 102 17.58 9.33 -0.90
C THR A 102 17.04 10.51 -0.10
N CYS A 103 15.78 10.90 -0.31
CA CYS A 103 15.15 12.04 0.35
C CYS A 103 14.06 11.64 1.36
N ARG A 104 13.79 10.34 1.52
CA ARG A 104 12.81 9.75 2.47
C ARG A 104 11.37 10.27 2.36
N ILE A 105 11.03 10.97 1.30
CA ILE A 105 9.64 11.35 1.02
C ILE A 105 8.86 10.16 0.45
N GLN A 106 7.57 10.09 0.76
CA GLN A 106 6.67 9.15 0.14
C GLN A 106 6.18 9.71 -1.20
N VAL A 107 6.30 8.90 -2.25
CA VAL A 107 5.90 9.21 -3.63
C VAL A 107 5.07 8.07 -4.19
N CYS A 108 4.26 8.34 -5.21
CA CYS A 108 3.53 7.27 -5.90
C CYS A 108 4.49 6.39 -6.72
N LEU A 109 4.05 5.19 -7.11
CA LEU A 109 4.90 4.27 -7.90
C LEU A 109 5.40 4.87 -9.22
N ARG A 110 4.61 5.77 -9.84
CA ARG A 110 5.01 6.49 -11.05
C ARG A 110 6.18 7.44 -10.85
N HIS A 111 6.38 7.94 -9.62
CA HIS A 111 7.47 8.87 -9.29
C HIS A 111 8.47 8.26 -8.30
N ARG A 112 8.54 6.92 -8.25
CA ARG A 112 9.44 6.18 -7.35
C ARG A 112 10.91 6.50 -7.62
N PHE A 113 11.29 6.76 -8.87
CA PHE A 113 12.68 7.03 -9.21
C PHE A 113 13.05 8.48 -8.87
N PRO A 114 14.31 8.74 -8.45
CA PRO A 114 14.78 10.09 -8.12
C PRO A 114 14.69 11.11 -9.26
N ALA A 115 14.63 10.67 -10.52
CA ALA A 115 14.48 11.54 -11.68
C ALA A 115 13.04 12.04 -11.87
N ASP A 116 12.06 11.29 -11.36
CA ASP A 116 10.64 11.53 -11.55
C ASP A 116 10.03 12.43 -10.45
N HIS A 117 10.82 12.80 -9.45
CA HIS A 117 10.45 13.80 -8.46
C HIS A 117 11.62 14.75 -8.25
N ALA A 118 11.34 15.93 -7.70
CA ALA A 118 12.38 16.87 -7.28
C ALA A 118 13.12 16.33 -6.03
N CYS A 119 13.88 15.25 -6.23
CA CYS A 119 14.59 14.54 -5.18
C CYS A 119 15.69 15.45 -4.61
N ASN A 120 15.43 16.05 -3.45
CA ASN A 120 16.44 16.87 -2.79
C ASN A 120 17.51 15.96 -2.17
N ARG A 121 18.66 15.85 -2.83
CA ARG A 121 19.86 15.20 -2.29
C ARG A 121 20.67 16.21 -1.46
N THR A 122 20.22 16.55 -0.26
CA THR A 122 21.14 17.12 0.74
C THR A 122 21.92 15.95 1.34
N SER A 123 23.21 15.68 1.09
CA SER A 123 24.30 16.39 0.42
C SER A 123 25.40 15.36 0.05
N SER A 124 25.79 15.27 -1.23
CA SER A 124 27.12 14.87 -1.73
C SER A 124 27.08 14.63 -3.24
N SER A 125 27.03 15.71 -4.01
CA SER A 125 27.91 15.85 -5.17
C SER A 125 28.00 17.33 -5.50
N SER A 126 29.11 17.88 -5.06
CA SER A 126 29.77 19.07 -5.60
C SER A 126 29.50 19.24 -7.10
N GLN A 127 29.08 20.45 -7.45
CA GLN A 127 29.42 21.07 -8.72
C GLN A 127 30.94 20.91 -8.97
N PRO A 128 31.38 20.63 -10.20
CA PRO A 128 32.79 20.44 -10.49
C PRO A 128 33.49 21.81 -10.45
N LEU A 129 33.99 22.20 -9.27
CA LEU A 129 35.01 23.22 -9.19
C LEU A 129 36.32 22.56 -9.57
N VAL A 130 36.74 22.81 -10.81
CA VAL A 130 38.10 22.59 -11.29
C VAL A 130 39.10 23.15 -10.26
N LYS A 131 39.71 22.25 -9.48
CA LYS A 131 40.95 22.53 -8.78
C LYS A 131 41.94 21.46 -9.20
N GLU A 132 42.99 21.94 -9.85
CA GLU A 132 44.17 21.21 -10.26
C GLU A 132 44.61 20.23 -9.17
N ALA A 133 44.48 18.94 -9.47
CA ALA A 133 45.25 17.91 -8.81
C ALA A 133 46.12 17.29 -9.89
N ASN A 134 47.44 17.47 -9.79
CA ASN A 134 48.44 16.78 -10.60
C ASN A 134 48.42 15.30 -10.23
N ASN A 135 47.42 14.57 -10.72
CA ASN A 135 47.33 13.13 -10.61
C ASN A 135 47.57 12.54 -11.99
N LYS A 136 48.85 12.23 -12.22
CA LYS A 136 49.38 11.56 -13.42
C LYS A 136 48.52 10.39 -13.91
N PHE A 137 47.84 9.72 -12.97
CA PHE A 137 46.88 8.63 -13.21
C PHE A 137 45.59 9.06 -13.93
N LEU A 138 45.01 10.21 -13.59
CA LEU A 138 43.77 10.72 -14.17
C LEU A 138 44.02 11.36 -15.55
N THR A 139 45.19 11.96 -15.75
CA THR A 139 45.68 12.37 -17.08
C THR A 139 45.86 11.16 -18.02
N ALA A 140 46.44 10.06 -17.53
CA ALA A 140 46.60 8.83 -18.33
C ALA A 140 45.25 8.15 -18.66
N LEU A 141 44.25 8.28 -17.79
CA LEU A 141 42.90 7.74 -18.02
C LEU A 141 42.15 8.54 -19.10
N LEU A 142 42.30 9.86 -19.12
CA LEU A 142 41.69 10.73 -20.14
C LEU A 142 42.41 10.67 -21.50
N ALA A 143 43.72 10.42 -21.50
CA ALA A 143 44.51 10.23 -22.72
C ALA A 143 44.20 8.89 -23.42
N ARG A 144 43.75 7.88 -22.68
CA ARG A 144 43.19 6.65 -23.23
C ARG A 144 41.72 6.90 -23.57
N GLY A 145 41.49 7.70 -24.62
CA GLY A 145 40.16 7.88 -25.20
C GLY A 145 39.46 6.52 -25.31
N GLY A 146 38.32 6.39 -24.63
CA GLY A 146 37.56 5.14 -24.59
C GLY A 146 37.00 4.84 -25.97
N ASN A 147 37.63 3.90 -26.66
CA ASN A 147 37.08 3.32 -27.88
C ASN A 147 35.84 2.52 -27.45
N ASP A 148 34.67 3.09 -27.70
CA ASP A 148 33.37 2.51 -27.43
C ASP A 148 33.26 1.10 -28.04
N CYS A 149 33.11 0.09 -27.18
CA CYS A 149 32.72 -1.26 -27.57
C CYS A 149 31.21 -1.28 -27.81
N GLY A 150 30.75 -0.70 -28.92
CA GLY A 150 29.30 -0.54 -29.07
C GLY A 150 28.69 0.10 -30.31
N ASN A 151 29.36 0.25 -31.48
CA ASN A 151 28.57 0.54 -32.70
C ASN A 151 29.19 0.10 -34.03
N LYS A 152 28.31 -0.46 -34.89
CA LYS A 152 28.58 -0.98 -36.23
C LYS A 152 28.89 0.15 -37.22
N SER A 153 29.99 0.05 -37.96
CA SER A 153 30.12 0.46 -39.38
C SER A 153 31.44 -0.06 -39.96
N ARG A 154 31.38 -0.52 -41.21
CA ARG A 154 32.35 -1.38 -41.93
C ARG A 154 33.71 -0.75 -42.21
N ALA A 155 34.79 -1.53 -42.12
CA ALA A 155 35.85 -1.66 -43.14
C ALA A 155 36.78 -2.86 -42.81
N SER A 156 37.35 -3.45 -43.85
CA SER A 156 37.87 -4.82 -43.97
C SER A 156 39.28 -5.07 -43.40
N SER A 157 39.68 -6.37 -43.43
CA SER A 157 41.03 -6.98 -43.26
C SER A 157 41.31 -7.49 -41.84
N SER A 158 41.72 -8.73 -41.55
CA SER A 158 42.11 -9.93 -42.32
C SER A 158 41.95 -11.15 -41.38
N ARG A 159 41.60 -12.34 -41.91
CA ARG A 159 41.47 -13.60 -41.14
C ARG A 159 42.83 -14.27 -41.00
N PRO A 160 43.08 -14.99 -39.89
CA PRO A 160 43.70 -16.31 -39.98
C PRO A 160 42.70 -17.38 -39.55
N ALA A 161 42.76 -18.51 -40.26
CA ALA A 161 41.89 -19.66 -40.12
C ALA A 161 42.25 -20.49 -38.88
N ASN A 162 41.26 -21.17 -38.30
CA ASN A 162 41.49 -22.32 -37.41
C ASN A 162 40.46 -23.44 -37.68
N PRO A 163 40.85 -24.71 -37.46
CA PRO A 163 40.22 -25.87 -38.09
C PRO A 163 38.97 -26.36 -37.35
N SER A 164 38.04 -26.90 -38.13
CA SER A 164 36.80 -27.51 -37.66
C SER A 164 37.05 -28.93 -37.18
N VAL A 165 36.74 -29.20 -35.91
CA VAL A 165 36.55 -30.59 -35.42
C VAL A 165 35.08 -30.93 -35.53
N LYS A 166 34.79 -32.00 -36.29
CA LYS A 166 33.46 -32.55 -36.53
C LYS A 166 33.11 -33.54 -35.42
N ALA A 167 31.95 -33.37 -34.82
CA ALA A 167 31.37 -34.34 -33.90
C ALA A 167 30.81 -35.55 -34.67
N CYS A 168 31.16 -36.74 -34.20
CA CYS A 168 30.45 -38.00 -34.40
C CYS A 168 30.15 -38.57 -33.02
#